data_AF-A0A2Z6REC2-F1
#
_entry.id   AF-A0A2Z6REC2-F1
#
_cell.length_a   1.000
_cell.length_b   1.000
_cell.length_c   1.000
_cell.angle_alpha   90.00
_cell.angle_beta   90.00
_cell.angle_gamma   90.00
#
_symmetry.space_group_name_H-M   'P 1'
#
loop_
_entity.id
_entity.type
_entity.pdbx_description
1 polymer ?
#
loop_
_entity_poly.entity_id
_entity_poly.type
_entity_poly.pdbx_seq_one_letter_code
_entity_poly.pdbx_strand_id
1 'polypeptide(L)'
;MKLRIRDKDNKVHTITTLNEQALFKELKEEISKLTGVLLPYQELKIGYPPRVCKAKDGDTLASAGLQNGDIIILTEISLAEAVNIQGLPTLSATAPAPAHALPAPTVPSKKCLTIIHVCFVLLGKNIEDDYVLDRTTDIVQRLRQIVIDYVRNDPEHYSDVILGKPREEYCSWISQKDSWGGAIELSIFASHYKVEICSVDVRSGRIDRFGQGQYDQCVFVIYSGIRK
;
A
#
# COMPACT_ATOMS: atom_id res chain seq x y z
N MET A 1 17.94 18.84 17.33
CA MET A 1 17.27 18.62 16.02
C MET A 1 15.79 18.41 16.26
N LYS A 2 14.97 18.72 15.25
CA LYS A 2 13.51 18.55 15.24
C LYS A 2 13.18 17.32 14.41
N LEU A 3 12.65 16.28 15.04
CA LEU A 3 12.19 15.06 14.37
C LEU A 3 10.68 14.94 14.48
N ARG A 4 10.01 14.52 13.41
CA ARG A 4 8.55 14.33 13.36
C ARG A 4 8.23 12.84 13.29
N ILE A 5 7.56 12.32 14.29
CA ILE A 5 7.27 10.90 14.43
C ILE A 5 5.80 10.70 14.09
N ARG A 6 5.52 9.95 13.04
CA ARG A 6 4.15 9.58 12.65
C ARG A 6 3.82 8.22 13.22
N ASP A 7 2.82 8.17 14.09
CA ASP A 7 2.33 6.94 14.72
C ASP A 7 1.32 6.20 13.81
N LYS A 8 0.89 5.00 14.21
CA LYS A 8 -0.08 4.15 13.50
C LYS A 8 -1.41 4.83 13.21
N ASP A 9 -1.83 5.73 14.11
CA ASP A 9 -3.06 6.53 13.97
C ASP A 9 -2.86 7.80 13.11
N ASN A 10 -1.73 7.91 12.39
CA ASN A 10 -1.29 9.10 11.65
C ASN A 10 -1.07 10.37 12.51
N LYS A 11 -1.10 10.24 13.84
CA LYS A 11 -0.77 11.32 14.76
C LYS A 11 0.72 11.65 14.64
N VAL A 12 1.05 12.94 14.54
CA VAL A 12 2.43 13.41 14.43
C VAL A 12 2.89 13.95 15.78
N HIS A 13 3.90 13.32 16.35
CA HIS A 13 4.61 13.76 17.54
C HIS A 13 5.90 14.48 17.10
N THR A 14 6.32 15.52 17.81
CA THR A 14 7.55 16.25 17.48
C THR A 14 8.53 16.13 18.64
N ILE A 15 9.74 15.65 18.34
CA ILE A 15 10.86 15.58 19.29
C ILE A 15 11.83 16.69 18.95
N THR A 16 12.10 17.59 19.90
CA THR A 16 13.08 18.68 19.77
C THR A 16 14.23 18.59 20.78
N THR A 17 14.18 17.60 21.68
CA THR A 17 15.08 17.44 22.83
C THR A 17 16.41 16.78 22.47
N LEU A 18 16.49 16.06 21.35
CA LEU A 18 17.67 15.30 20.92
C LEU A 18 18.53 16.08 19.91
N ASN A 19 19.84 15.86 19.92
CA ASN A 19 20.80 16.46 18.98
C ASN A 19 21.35 15.40 17.98
N GLU A 20 22.18 15.81 17.02
CA GLU A 20 22.75 14.91 15.98
C GLU A 20 23.69 13.82 16.50
N GLN A 21 24.26 14.04 17.69
CA GLN A 21 25.17 13.11 18.36
C GLN A 21 24.45 12.21 19.38
N ALA A 22 23.14 12.44 19.60
CA ALA A 22 22.33 11.58 20.44
C ALA A 22 22.32 10.16 19.89
N LEU A 23 22.20 9.19 20.78
CA LEU A 23 22.19 7.79 20.40
C LEU A 23 20.81 7.39 19.87
N PHE A 24 20.79 6.43 18.95
CA PHE A 24 19.55 5.89 18.41
C PHE A 24 18.66 5.25 19.51
N LYS A 25 19.29 4.73 20.58
CA LYS A 25 18.57 4.28 21.79
C LYS A 25 17.78 5.38 22.47
N GLU A 26 18.36 6.57 22.62
CA GLU A 26 17.71 7.72 23.28
C GLU A 26 16.48 8.18 22.48
N LEU A 27 16.56 8.09 21.15
CA LEU A 27 15.42 8.33 20.27
C LEU A 27 14.29 7.32 20.49
N LYS A 28 14.59 6.02 20.56
CA LYS A 28 13.58 4.97 20.85
C LYS A 28 12.92 5.15 22.22
N GLU A 29 13.71 5.51 23.24
CA GLU A 29 13.20 5.80 24.59
C GLU A 29 12.25 7.01 24.58
N GLU A 30 12.60 8.08 23.86
CA GLU A 30 11.76 9.27 23.78
C GLU A 30 10.47 9.02 22.97
N ILE A 31 10.57 8.23 21.89
CA ILE A 31 9.40 7.74 21.14
C ILE A 31 8.49 6.90 22.05
N SER A 32 9.07 6.05 22.90
CA SER A 32 8.31 5.22 23.83
C SER A 32 7.50 6.06 24.81
N LYS A 33 8.11 7.12 25.37
CA LYS A 33 7.41 8.05 26.27
C LYS A 33 6.25 8.78 25.58
N LEU A 34 6.40 9.14 24.29
CA LEU A 34 5.41 9.93 23.56
C LEU A 34 4.26 9.10 22.97
N THR A 35 4.53 7.86 22.58
CA THR A 35 3.59 6.98 21.86
C THR A 35 3.07 5.82 22.71
N GLY A 36 3.72 5.51 23.83
CA GLY A 36 3.42 4.36 24.68
C GLY A 36 3.91 3.02 24.12
N VAL A 37 4.50 3.00 22.91
CA VAL A 37 5.04 1.79 22.30
C VAL A 37 6.38 1.42 22.95
N LEU A 38 6.50 0.22 23.50
CA LEU A 38 7.74 -0.25 24.13
C LEU A 38 8.85 -0.49 23.09
N LEU A 39 10.11 -0.27 23.47
CA LEU A 39 11.29 -0.44 22.61
C LEU A 39 11.30 -1.72 21.74
N PRO A 40 10.97 -2.94 22.25
CA PRO A 40 10.98 -4.16 21.43
C PRO A 40 9.90 -4.19 20.33
N TYR A 41 8.88 -3.33 20.43
CA TYR A 41 7.79 -3.24 19.46
C TYR A 41 7.97 -2.08 18.48
N GLN A 42 9.02 -1.29 18.60
CA GLN A 42 9.24 -0.12 17.72
C GLN A 42 10.00 -0.51 16.45
N GLU A 43 9.34 -0.42 15.31
CA GLU A 43 9.97 -0.42 13.98
C GLU A 43 9.94 1.00 13.39
N LEU A 44 11.10 1.63 13.24
CA LEU A 44 11.24 2.99 12.71
C LEU A 44 11.57 2.97 11.22
N LYS A 45 10.77 3.64 10.40
CA LYS A 45 11.01 3.80 8.95
C LYS A 45 11.38 5.24 8.62
N ILE A 46 12.44 5.43 7.83
CA ILE A 46 13.03 6.73 7.48
C ILE A 46 13.16 6.90 5.96
N GLY A 47 13.20 8.15 5.50
CA GLY A 47 13.40 8.51 4.09
C GLY A 47 12.17 8.36 3.19
N TYR A 48 12.35 8.64 1.89
CA TYR A 48 11.37 8.38 0.84
C TYR A 48 12.01 7.63 -0.34
N PRO A 49 11.46 6.47 -0.75
CA PRO A 49 10.37 5.73 -0.11
C PRO A 49 10.75 5.26 1.31
N PRO A 50 9.79 5.15 2.26
CA PRO A 50 10.11 4.79 3.64
C PRO A 50 10.80 3.43 3.76
N ARG A 51 11.96 3.38 4.40
CA ARG A 51 12.74 2.15 4.63
C ARG A 51 12.97 1.93 6.11
N VAL A 52 12.92 0.69 6.57
CA VAL A 52 13.24 0.33 7.97
C VAL A 52 14.66 0.79 8.30
N CYS A 53 14.79 1.59 9.35
CA CYS A 53 16.05 2.08 9.84
C CYS A 53 16.80 0.90 10.48
N LYS A 54 17.95 0.56 9.91
CA LYS A 54 18.81 -0.55 10.38
C LYS A 54 19.86 -0.10 11.40
N ALA A 55 19.70 1.10 11.97
CA ALA A 55 20.62 1.64 12.97
C ALA A 55 20.57 0.81 14.25
N LYS A 56 21.75 0.58 14.82
CA LYS A 56 21.93 -0.08 16.12
C LYS A 56 21.75 0.94 17.24
N ASP A 57 21.45 0.45 18.43
CA ASP A 57 21.19 1.31 19.60
C ASP A 57 22.39 2.22 19.97
N GLY A 58 23.61 1.82 19.62
CA GLY A 58 24.83 2.61 19.82
C GLY A 58 25.21 3.56 18.68
N ASP A 59 24.46 3.58 17.58
CA ASP A 59 24.70 4.50 16.45
C ASP A 59 24.18 5.89 16.80
N THR A 60 24.85 6.95 16.33
CA THR A 60 24.35 8.33 16.48
C THR A 60 23.22 8.59 15.48
N LEU A 61 22.33 9.54 15.77
CA LEU A 61 21.24 9.91 14.86
C LEU A 61 21.77 10.34 13.47
N ALA A 62 22.89 11.08 13.44
CA ALA A 62 23.52 11.43 12.17
C ALA A 62 24.02 10.20 11.39
N SER A 63 24.66 9.23 12.06
CA SER A 63 25.12 7.99 11.42
C SER A 63 23.97 7.06 10.98
N ALA A 64 22.82 7.17 11.65
CA ALA A 64 21.57 6.51 11.25
C ALA A 64 20.92 7.14 10.01
N GLY A 65 21.47 8.25 9.50
CA GLY A 65 20.96 8.97 8.33
C GLY A 65 19.80 9.90 8.65
N LEU A 66 19.60 10.28 9.92
CA LEU A 66 18.55 11.21 10.34
C LEU A 66 19.05 12.65 10.31
N GLN A 67 18.27 13.53 9.70
CA GLN A 67 18.52 14.96 9.60
C GLN A 67 17.45 15.78 10.33
N ASN A 68 17.78 17.03 10.62
CA ASN A 68 16.86 17.98 11.21
C ASN A 68 15.66 18.24 10.27
N GLY A 69 14.46 17.92 10.74
CA GLY A 69 13.20 18.07 10.01
C GLY A 69 12.62 16.76 9.47
N ASP A 70 13.35 15.65 9.61
CA ASP A 70 12.94 14.36 9.08
C ASP A 70 11.64 13.84 9.68
N ILE A 71 10.94 13.04 8.88
CA ILE A 71 9.75 12.32 9.28
C ILE A 71 10.13 10.85 9.47
N ILE A 72 9.88 10.34 10.66
CA ILE A 72 10.06 8.95 11.04
C ILE A 72 8.66 8.33 11.17
N ILE A 73 8.44 7.20 10.50
CA ILE A 73 7.19 6.45 10.63
C ILE A 73 7.42 5.35 11.66
N LEU A 74 6.64 5.35 12.74
CA LEU A 74 6.64 4.30 13.75
C LEU A 74 5.63 3.22 13.36
N THR A 75 6.09 1.98 13.29
CA THR A 75 5.26 0.78 13.16
C THR A 75 5.41 -0.06 14.42
N GLU A 76 4.32 -0.65 14.91
CA GLU A 76 4.34 -1.57 16.04
C GLU A 76 4.48 -3.02 15.52
N ILE A 77 5.54 -3.72 15.91
CA ILE A 77 5.77 -5.14 15.56
C ILE A 77 5.36 -6.05 16.73
N SER A 78 4.88 -7.25 16.42
CA SER A 78 4.42 -8.21 17.45
C SER A 78 5.58 -9.09 17.98
N LEU A 79 5.48 -9.61 19.20
CA LEU A 79 6.53 -10.46 19.84
C LEU A 79 6.97 -11.65 18.97
N ALA A 80 6.08 -12.18 18.11
CA ALA A 80 6.41 -13.29 17.21
C ALA A 80 7.48 -12.92 16.15
N GLU A 81 7.60 -11.64 15.81
CA GLU A 81 8.51 -11.13 14.79
C GLU A 81 9.84 -10.64 15.39
N ALA A 82 9.87 -10.32 16.70
CA ALA A 82 11.05 -9.82 17.40
C ALA A 82 12.09 -10.91 17.73
N VAL A 83 11.69 -12.20 17.78
CA VAL A 83 12.56 -13.32 18.23
C VAL A 83 13.40 -13.92 17.08
N ASN A 84 13.14 -13.58 15.82
CA ASN A 84 13.82 -14.20 14.68
C ASN A 84 15.19 -13.60 14.31
N ILE A 85 15.83 -12.85 15.22
CA ILE A 85 17.17 -12.28 15.00
C ILE A 85 18.11 -12.71 16.14
N GLN A 86 18.62 -13.95 16.09
CA GLN A 86 19.92 -14.42 16.61
C GLN A 86 20.03 -15.95 16.39
N GLY A 87 21.08 -16.42 15.70
CA GLY A 87 21.12 -17.78 15.11
C GLY A 87 21.89 -18.89 15.85
N LEU A 88 21.57 -20.14 15.43
CA LEU A 88 22.26 -21.49 15.43
C LEU A 88 22.78 -22.11 16.76
N PRO A 89 22.85 -23.48 16.96
CA PRO A 89 23.27 -24.53 16.00
C PRO A 89 22.36 -25.79 15.83
N THR A 90 22.43 -26.36 14.62
CA THR A 90 22.45 -27.78 14.15
C THR A 90 21.81 -28.91 14.98
N LEU A 91 20.96 -29.74 14.33
CA LEU A 91 21.20 -31.19 14.10
C LEU A 91 20.24 -31.78 13.05
N SER A 92 20.84 -32.12 11.90
CA SER A 92 20.59 -33.23 10.97
C SER A 92 19.19 -33.84 10.79
N ALA A 93 18.66 -33.69 9.58
CA ALA A 93 18.26 -34.85 8.76
C ALA A 93 18.52 -34.55 7.27
N THR A 94 19.06 -35.55 6.59
CA THR A 94 19.88 -35.50 5.39
C THR A 94 19.09 -35.26 4.10
N ALA A 95 19.66 -34.43 3.22
CA ALA A 95 19.24 -34.24 1.83
C ALA A 95 19.53 -35.49 0.96
N PRO A 96 18.98 -35.52 -0.26
CA PRO A 96 19.90 -35.46 -1.40
C PRO A 96 19.61 -34.25 -2.31
N ALA A 97 20.69 -33.55 -2.66
CA ALA A 97 20.82 -32.57 -3.73
C ALA A 97 21.47 -33.29 -4.96
N PRO A 98 21.63 -32.70 -6.18
CA PRO A 98 21.71 -31.26 -6.41
C PRO A 98 21.15 -30.67 -7.73
N ALA A 99 21.00 -29.33 -7.66
CA ALA A 99 21.28 -28.33 -8.69
C ALA A 99 20.47 -28.31 -9.99
N HIS A 100 19.55 -27.34 -10.09
CA HIS A 100 19.65 -26.28 -11.09
C HIS A 100 19.07 -24.97 -10.53
N ALA A 101 19.73 -23.87 -10.85
CA ALA A 101 19.51 -22.53 -10.35
C ALA A 101 18.06 -22.03 -10.53
N LEU A 102 17.54 -21.35 -9.51
CA LEU A 102 16.34 -20.52 -9.63
C LEU A 102 16.59 -19.45 -10.70
N PRO A 103 15.77 -19.33 -11.76
CA PRO A 103 15.78 -18.12 -12.56
C PRO A 103 15.19 -16.98 -11.72
N ALA A 104 15.82 -15.81 -11.83
CA ALA A 104 15.27 -14.53 -11.39
C ALA A 104 13.80 -14.40 -11.85
N PRO A 105 12.95 -13.63 -11.14
CA PRO A 105 11.61 -13.36 -11.62
C PRO A 105 11.71 -12.62 -12.96
N THR A 106 11.57 -13.37 -14.05
CA THR A 106 11.44 -12.84 -15.40
C THR A 106 10.15 -12.03 -15.40
N VAL A 107 10.29 -10.71 -15.33
CA VAL A 107 9.23 -9.78 -15.71
C VAL A 107 8.87 -10.12 -17.14
N PRO A 108 7.68 -10.66 -17.44
CA PRO A 108 7.29 -10.83 -18.82
C PRO A 108 7.16 -9.42 -19.40
N SER A 109 7.78 -9.21 -20.56
CA SER A 109 7.63 -8.02 -21.39
C SER A 109 6.16 -7.91 -21.85
N LYS A 110 5.26 -7.59 -20.93
CA LYS A 110 3.93 -7.09 -21.26
C LYS A 110 4.10 -5.60 -21.51
N LYS A 111 3.50 -5.09 -22.59
CA LYS A 111 3.39 -3.65 -22.82
C LYS A 111 2.50 -3.07 -21.72
N CYS A 112 3.10 -2.77 -20.58
CA CYS A 112 2.48 -2.04 -19.51
C CYS A 112 2.38 -0.59 -19.96
N LEU A 113 1.19 -0.17 -20.37
CA LEU A 113 0.95 1.26 -20.42
C LEU A 113 0.94 1.75 -18.97
N THR A 114 1.86 2.63 -18.64
CA THR A 114 1.80 3.45 -17.43
C THR A 114 0.64 4.43 -17.59
N ILE A 115 -0.59 3.93 -17.49
CA ILE A 115 -1.76 4.80 -17.29
C ILE A 115 -1.77 5.11 -15.81
N ILE A 116 -1.15 6.25 -15.50
CA ILE A 116 -1.57 7.07 -14.38
C ILE A 116 -3.07 7.33 -14.56
N HIS A 117 -3.85 7.11 -13.49
CA HIS A 117 -5.29 7.39 -13.38
C HIS A 117 -6.27 6.36 -13.97
N VAL A 118 -6.31 5.16 -13.40
CA VAL A 118 -7.63 4.61 -13.06
C VAL A 118 -7.92 5.09 -11.64
N CYS A 119 -8.72 6.16 -11.55
CA CYS A 119 -9.15 6.85 -10.32
C CYS A 119 -8.25 8.01 -9.80
N PHE A 120 -8.03 9.03 -10.64
CA PHE A 120 -8.19 10.42 -10.18
C PHE A 120 -9.51 11.01 -10.70
N VAL A 121 -10.54 10.17 -10.65
CA VAL A 121 -11.93 10.57 -10.54
C VAL A 121 -12.28 10.18 -9.10
N LEU A 122 -11.91 10.90 -8.06
CA LEU A 122 -12.40 12.22 -7.70
C LEU A 122 -11.42 12.87 -6.71
N LEU A 123 -10.75 13.98 -7.09
CA LEU A 123 -10.48 15.18 -6.27
C LEU A 123 -9.21 15.90 -6.77
N GLY A 124 -9.38 16.99 -7.54
CA GLY A 124 -8.35 17.98 -7.91
C GLY A 124 -7.34 18.29 -6.79
N LYS A 125 -6.07 18.58 -7.09
CA LYS A 125 -5.59 19.61 -8.02
C LYS A 125 -4.14 19.37 -8.47
N ASN A 126 -3.89 19.84 -9.70
CA ASN A 126 -2.64 20.30 -10.30
C ASN A 126 -1.46 19.34 -10.38
N ILE A 127 -1.32 18.65 -11.52
CA ILE A 127 -0.05 18.57 -12.26
C ILE A 127 -0.42 18.62 -13.76
N GLU A 128 0.15 19.62 -14.44
CA GLU A 128 0.18 19.72 -15.90
C GLU A 128 1.12 18.62 -16.40
N ASP A 129 0.58 17.56 -17.00
CA ASP A 129 1.12 16.92 -18.19
C ASP A 129 0.23 15.74 -18.60
N ASP A 130 0.27 15.50 -19.91
CA ASP A 130 -0.62 14.74 -20.79
C ASP A 130 -1.00 13.31 -20.33
N TYR A 131 -2.16 12.80 -20.82
CA TYR A 131 -2.93 11.60 -20.44
C TYR A 131 -4.04 11.75 -19.36
N VAL A 132 -4.79 12.83 -19.45
CA VAL A 132 -6.08 12.98 -18.77
C VAL A 132 -7.17 12.30 -19.61
N LEU A 133 -7.66 11.13 -19.20
CA LEU A 133 -9.04 10.76 -19.53
C LEU A 133 -9.92 11.89 -18.98
N ASP A 134 -10.46 12.65 -19.93
CA ASP A 134 -11.26 13.85 -19.75
C ASP A 134 -12.12 13.81 -18.47
N ARG A 135 -12.07 14.87 -17.67
CA ARG A 135 -12.83 15.00 -16.41
C ARG A 135 -14.29 15.35 -16.67
N THR A 136 -14.90 14.80 -17.71
CA THR A 136 -16.30 14.99 -17.99
C THR A 136 -17.12 14.08 -17.07
N THR A 137 -18.14 14.66 -16.42
CA THR A 137 -19.09 13.93 -15.55
C THR A 137 -19.67 12.71 -16.28
N ASP A 138 -19.73 12.78 -17.61
CA ASP A 138 -20.24 11.76 -18.51
C ASP A 138 -19.44 10.46 -18.48
N ILE A 139 -18.10 10.52 -18.39
CA ILE A 139 -17.26 9.31 -18.33
C ILE A 139 -17.48 8.57 -17.01
N VAL A 140 -17.61 9.32 -15.90
CA VAL A 140 -17.86 8.74 -14.58
C VAL A 140 -19.21 8.02 -14.54
N GLN A 141 -20.24 8.66 -15.08
CA GLN A 141 -21.58 8.07 -15.17
C GLN A 141 -21.58 6.84 -16.05
N ARG A 142 -20.88 6.86 -17.19
CA ARG A 142 -20.72 5.70 -18.06
C ARG A 142 -20.03 4.53 -17.35
N LEU A 143 -18.97 4.77 -16.59
CA LEU A 143 -18.28 3.74 -15.82
C LEU A 143 -19.19 3.12 -14.75
N ARG A 144 -19.97 3.94 -14.04
CA ARG A 144 -20.97 3.46 -13.07
C ARG A 144 -22.05 2.62 -13.76
N GLN A 145 -22.50 3.03 -14.95
CA GLN A 145 -23.48 2.26 -15.72
C GLN A 145 -22.96 0.89 -16.12
N ILE A 146 -21.70 0.79 -16.56
CA ILE A 146 -21.06 -0.51 -16.88
C ILE A 146 -21.11 -1.44 -15.66
N VAL A 147 -20.81 -0.93 -14.46
CA VAL A 147 -20.87 -1.72 -13.22
C VAL A 147 -22.28 -2.23 -12.95
N ILE A 148 -23.28 -1.36 -13.05
CA ILE A 148 -24.69 -1.71 -12.86
C ILE A 148 -25.12 -2.80 -13.85
N ASP A 149 -24.73 -2.67 -15.11
CA ASP A 149 -25.09 -3.64 -16.15
C ASP A 149 -24.47 -5.02 -15.87
N TYR A 150 -23.20 -5.08 -15.44
CA TYR A 150 -22.55 -6.34 -15.07
C TYR A 150 -23.23 -7.00 -13.86
N VAL A 151 -23.52 -6.21 -12.82
CA VAL A 151 -24.16 -6.70 -11.59
C VAL A 151 -25.57 -7.27 -11.87
N ARG A 152 -26.29 -6.68 -12.83
CA ARG A 152 -27.63 -7.15 -13.23
C ARG A 152 -27.61 -8.36 -14.15
N ASN A 153 -26.61 -8.45 -15.03
CA ASN A 153 -26.52 -9.54 -16.00
C ASN A 153 -26.02 -10.86 -15.42
N ASP A 154 -25.30 -10.82 -14.29
CA ASP A 154 -24.80 -12.02 -13.60
C ASP A 154 -25.20 -12.04 -12.11
N PRO A 155 -26.49 -12.28 -11.82
CA PRO A 155 -26.99 -12.22 -10.45
C PRO A 155 -26.49 -13.37 -9.56
N GLU A 156 -26.01 -14.47 -10.15
CA GLU A 156 -25.45 -15.60 -9.40
C GLU A 156 -24.06 -15.24 -8.88
N HIS A 157 -23.20 -14.68 -9.73
CA HIS A 157 -21.87 -14.22 -9.32
C HIS A 157 -21.96 -13.00 -8.40
N TYR A 158 -22.74 -11.98 -8.78
CA TYR A 158 -22.98 -10.78 -7.97
C TYR A 158 -24.19 -10.99 -7.05
N SER A 159 -24.03 -11.93 -6.13
CA SER A 159 -24.98 -12.18 -5.05
C SER A 159 -24.89 -11.10 -3.97
N ASP A 160 -25.95 -10.97 -3.16
CA ASP A 160 -26.00 -10.00 -2.06
C ASP A 160 -24.84 -10.16 -1.07
N VAL A 161 -24.29 -11.37 -0.94
CA VAL A 161 -23.11 -11.67 -0.12
C VAL A 161 -21.85 -11.06 -0.71
N ILE A 162 -21.65 -11.19 -2.03
CA ILE A 162 -20.48 -10.61 -2.73
C ILE A 162 -20.58 -9.08 -2.73
N LEU A 163 -21.78 -8.54 -2.95
CA LEU A 163 -22.04 -7.10 -2.96
C LEU A 163 -22.02 -6.47 -1.56
N GLY A 164 -22.17 -7.28 -0.50
CA GLY A 164 -22.30 -6.83 0.88
C GLY A 164 -23.60 -6.10 1.19
N LYS A 165 -24.56 -6.10 0.25
CA LYS A 165 -25.90 -5.50 0.35
C LYS A 165 -26.81 -6.03 -0.77
N PRO A 166 -28.14 -5.88 -0.65
CA PRO A 166 -29.06 -6.25 -1.70
C PRO A 166 -28.71 -5.62 -3.04
N ARG A 167 -28.77 -6.39 -4.13
CA ARG A 167 -28.38 -5.93 -5.47
C ARG A 167 -28.93 -4.58 -5.90
N GLU A 168 -30.23 -4.33 -5.70
CA GLU A 168 -30.81 -3.05 -6.14
C GLU A 168 -30.38 -1.89 -5.25
N GLU A 169 -30.07 -2.16 -3.98
CA GLU A 169 -29.43 -1.19 -3.10
C GLU A 169 -27.99 -0.90 -3.56
N TYR A 170 -27.25 -1.93 -4.00
CA TYR A 170 -25.91 -1.77 -4.58
C TYR A 170 -25.94 -0.92 -5.86
N CYS A 171 -26.83 -1.23 -6.79
CA CYS A 171 -26.97 -0.50 -8.04
C CYS A 171 -27.35 0.96 -7.80
N SER A 172 -28.26 1.21 -6.85
CA SER A 172 -28.64 2.57 -6.45
C SER A 172 -27.46 3.31 -5.81
N TRP A 173 -26.73 2.66 -4.90
CA TRP A 173 -25.55 3.21 -4.23
C TRP A 173 -24.45 3.56 -5.25
N ILE A 174 -24.01 2.62 -6.08
CA ILE A 174 -22.90 2.84 -7.01
C ILE A 174 -23.23 3.86 -8.11
N SER A 175 -24.52 4.18 -8.35
CA SER A 175 -24.92 5.26 -9.26
C SER A 175 -24.64 6.67 -8.70
N GLN A 176 -24.56 6.81 -7.37
CA GLN A 176 -24.40 8.11 -6.72
C GLN A 176 -22.99 8.68 -6.91
N LYS A 177 -22.89 10.01 -7.05
CA LYS A 177 -21.61 10.69 -7.32
C LYS A 177 -20.60 10.59 -6.17
N ASP A 178 -21.09 10.47 -4.95
CA ASP A 178 -20.34 10.36 -3.70
C ASP A 178 -19.96 8.92 -3.32
N SER A 179 -20.42 7.94 -4.10
CA SER A 179 -20.12 6.53 -3.82
C SER A 179 -18.79 6.11 -4.44
N TRP A 180 -18.02 5.35 -3.67
CA TRP A 180 -16.66 4.95 -4.00
C TRP A 180 -16.61 3.47 -4.32
N GLY A 181 -16.14 3.15 -5.54
CA GLY A 181 -15.89 1.76 -5.93
C GLY A 181 -14.67 1.17 -5.24
N GLY A 182 -14.50 -0.15 -5.42
CA GLY A 182 -13.40 -0.91 -4.86
C GLY A 182 -13.12 -2.16 -5.68
N ALA A 183 -12.82 -3.27 -5.00
CA ALA A 183 -12.40 -4.52 -5.65
C ALA A 183 -13.44 -5.07 -6.65
N ILE A 184 -14.74 -4.91 -6.36
CA ILE A 184 -15.83 -5.37 -7.24
C ILE A 184 -15.77 -4.63 -8.57
N GLU A 185 -15.77 -3.28 -8.54
CA GLU A 185 -15.66 -2.45 -9.74
C GLU A 185 -14.39 -2.76 -10.55
N LEU A 186 -13.25 -2.91 -9.87
CA LEU A 186 -11.99 -3.23 -10.54
C LEU A 186 -12.03 -4.59 -11.24
N SER A 187 -12.69 -5.59 -10.64
CA SER A 187 -12.87 -6.91 -11.25
C SER A 187 -13.76 -6.86 -12.51
N ILE A 188 -14.81 -6.02 -12.46
CA ILE A 188 -15.70 -5.76 -13.59
C ILE A 188 -14.93 -5.06 -14.71
N PHE A 189 -14.18 -4.01 -14.40
CA PHE A 189 -13.42 -3.26 -15.41
C PHE A 189 -12.31 -4.09 -16.05
N ALA A 190 -11.62 -4.93 -15.28
CA ALA A 190 -10.63 -5.86 -15.82
C ALA A 190 -11.28 -6.77 -16.89
N SER A 191 -12.47 -7.29 -16.60
CA SER A 191 -13.23 -8.15 -17.50
C SER A 191 -13.78 -7.39 -18.71
N HIS A 192 -14.33 -6.19 -18.49
CA HIS A 192 -14.95 -5.37 -19.54
C HIS A 192 -13.94 -4.86 -20.56
N TYR A 193 -12.80 -4.35 -20.09
CA TYR A 193 -11.76 -3.80 -20.96
C TYR A 193 -10.74 -4.85 -21.41
N LYS A 194 -10.84 -6.08 -20.89
CA LYS A 194 -9.89 -7.17 -21.16
C LYS A 194 -8.45 -6.77 -20.85
N VAL A 195 -8.26 -6.19 -19.66
CA VAL A 195 -6.96 -5.77 -19.15
C VAL A 195 -6.77 -6.30 -17.74
N GLU A 196 -5.53 -6.64 -17.39
CA GLU A 196 -5.17 -6.92 -16.02
C GLU A 196 -5.07 -5.60 -15.24
N ILE A 197 -5.73 -5.50 -14.07
CA ILE A 197 -5.65 -4.30 -13.22
C ILE A 197 -4.87 -4.64 -11.96
N CYS A 198 -3.74 -3.98 -11.75
CA CYS A 198 -2.90 -4.09 -10.57
C CYS A 198 -3.19 -2.93 -9.61
N SER A 199 -3.99 -3.18 -8.57
CA SER A 199 -4.28 -2.20 -7.52
C SER A 199 -3.21 -2.23 -6.45
N VAL A 200 -2.47 -1.13 -6.30
CA VAL A 200 -1.33 -0.99 -5.41
C VAL A 200 -1.72 -0.14 -4.21
N ASP A 201 -1.72 -0.75 -3.02
CA ASP A 201 -1.83 -0.03 -1.76
C ASP A 201 -0.49 0.62 -1.43
N VAL A 202 -0.42 1.95 -1.49
CA VAL A 202 0.84 2.67 -1.18
C VAL A 202 1.25 2.55 0.29
N ARG A 203 0.33 2.16 1.19
CA ARG A 203 0.62 2.02 2.61
C ARG A 203 1.36 0.72 2.89
N SER A 204 0.85 -0.38 2.36
CA SER A 204 1.41 -1.73 2.61
C SER A 204 2.33 -2.22 1.50
N GLY A 205 2.29 -1.60 0.32
CA GLY A 205 2.92 -2.12 -0.89
C GLY A 205 2.21 -3.35 -1.44
N ARG A 206 1.06 -3.76 -0.89
CA ARG A 206 0.28 -4.90 -1.39
C ARG A 206 -0.24 -4.59 -2.79
N ILE A 207 -0.15 -5.58 -3.67
CA ILE A 207 -0.66 -5.50 -5.04
C ILE A 207 -1.79 -6.53 -5.19
N ASP A 208 -3.01 -6.02 -5.36
CA ASP A 208 -4.20 -6.80 -5.64
C ASP A 208 -4.40 -6.84 -7.17
N ARG A 209 -4.30 -8.02 -7.80
CA ARG A 209 -4.33 -8.18 -9.27
C ARG A 209 -5.67 -8.75 -9.73
N PHE A 210 -6.39 -8.01 -10.56
CA PHE A 210 -7.66 -8.39 -11.17
C PHE A 210 -7.45 -8.82 -12.62
N GLY A 211 -7.98 -9.98 -13.01
CA GLY A 211 -7.73 -10.55 -14.35
C GLY A 211 -6.31 -11.11 -14.53
N GLN A 212 -5.64 -11.50 -13.43
CA GLN A 212 -4.26 -11.97 -13.45
C GLN A 212 -4.06 -13.11 -14.45
N GLY A 213 -3.13 -12.92 -15.39
CA GLY A 213 -2.78 -13.94 -16.38
C GLY A 213 -3.85 -14.18 -17.46
N GLN A 214 -4.96 -13.44 -17.45
CA GLN A 214 -6.03 -13.57 -18.43
C GLN A 214 -5.82 -12.66 -19.65
N TYR A 215 -5.02 -11.60 -19.50
CA TYR A 215 -4.87 -10.55 -20.51
C TYR A 215 -3.40 -10.16 -20.76
N ASP A 216 -3.14 -9.66 -21.97
CA ASP A 216 -1.80 -9.27 -22.43
C ASP A 216 -1.41 -7.85 -21.98
N GLN A 217 -2.42 -7.02 -21.72
CA GLN A 217 -2.25 -5.64 -21.26
C GLN A 217 -2.50 -5.57 -19.76
N CYS A 218 -1.73 -4.72 -19.07
CA CYS A 218 -1.95 -4.43 -17.66
C CYS A 218 -1.97 -2.92 -17.40
N VAL A 219 -2.74 -2.54 -16.37
CA VAL A 219 -2.90 -1.16 -15.88
C VAL A 219 -2.63 -1.16 -14.38
N PHE A 220 -2.01 -0.10 -13.86
CA PHE A 220 -1.77 0.07 -12.44
C PHE A 220 -2.71 1.13 -11.85
N VAL A 221 -3.41 0.77 -10.78
CA VAL A 221 -4.17 1.69 -9.93
C VAL A 221 -3.36 1.90 -8.67
N ILE A 222 -3.15 3.15 -8.27
CA ILE A 222 -2.43 3.46 -7.02
C ILE A 222 -3.45 4.06 -6.05
N TYR A 223 -3.63 3.43 -4.88
CA TYR A 223 -4.56 3.93 -3.86
C TYR A 223 -3.88 4.12 -2.50
N SER A 224 -4.27 5.18 -1.79
CA SER A 224 -3.67 5.57 -0.51
C SER A 224 -4.39 5.02 0.72
N GLY A 225 -5.49 4.31 0.52
CA GLY A 225 -6.36 3.78 1.57
C GLY A 225 -7.11 4.88 2.35
N ILE A 226 -7.08 6.13 1.91
CA ILE A 226 -7.75 7.25 2.57
C ILE A 226 -9.13 7.43 1.94
N ARG A 227 -10.17 7.22 2.74
CA ARG A 227 -11.54 7.70 2.50
C ARG A 227 -11.64 9.10 3.12
N LYS A 228 -12.03 10.11 2.34
CA LYS A 228 -12.36 11.44 2.86
C LYS A 228 -13.86 11.61 2.96
#